data_AF-A0A961JXB9-F1
#
_entry.id   AF-A0A961JXB9-F1
#
_cell.length_a   1.000
_cell.length_b   1.000
_cell.length_c   1.000
_cell.angle_alpha   90.00
_cell.angle_beta   90.00
_cell.angle_gamma   90.00
#
_symmetry.space_group_name_H-M   'P 1'
#
loop_
_entity.id
_entity.type
_entity.pdbx_description
1 polymer ?
#
loop_
_entity_poly.entity_id
_entity_poly.type
_entity_poly.pdbx_seq_one_letter_code
_entity_poly.pdbx_strand_id
1 'polypeptide(L)'
;MESVFVEHPLLNSPHLVGLILRGARSGEGSVDSGMARLDALLERSDQSASLPREEIRERFERLVLHLSKAKLIEGSSERYTLTDRGRAALEKSPEGFATADLMVYPEYAVFVREEGRSHATSDPHASAFDLGADAFRMAIAQSENPFPPDSADHVAWANGWSSALGNAREESRR
;
A
#
# COMPACT_ATOMS: atom_id res chain seq x y z
N MET A 1 21.19 -6.26 17.74
CA MET A 1 21.84 -6.09 16.42
C MET A 1 20.70 -5.93 15.43
N GLU A 2 20.26 -4.70 15.19
CA GLU A 2 19.17 -4.40 14.26
C GLU A 2 19.67 -4.67 12.84
N SER A 3 19.16 -5.73 12.21
CA SER A 3 19.31 -5.92 10.77
C SER A 3 18.53 -4.81 10.09
N VAL A 4 19.24 -3.77 9.66
CA VAL A 4 18.72 -2.80 8.70
C VAL A 4 18.47 -3.58 7.42
N PHE A 5 17.22 -4.01 7.19
CA PHE A 5 16.79 -4.59 5.93
C PHE A 5 16.90 -3.49 4.87
N VAL A 6 18.04 -3.43 4.18
CA VAL A 6 18.20 -2.59 3.00
C VAL A 6 17.37 -3.26 1.91
N GLU A 7 16.20 -2.69 1.61
CA GLU A 7 15.38 -3.14 0.50
C GLU A 7 16.21 -3.07 -0.79
N HIS A 8 16.32 -4.20 -1.48
CA HIS A 8 17.13 -4.30 -2.68
C HIS A 8 16.61 -3.29 -3.73
N PRO A 9 17.47 -2.51 -4.43
CA PRO A 9 17.02 -1.48 -5.36
C PRO A 9 16.09 -1.99 -6.48
N LEU A 10 16.25 -3.26 -6.89
CA LEU A 10 15.38 -3.90 -7.89
C LEU A 10 14.04 -4.41 -7.32
N LEU A 11 13.92 -4.51 -6.00
CA LEU A 11 12.72 -4.95 -5.29
C LEU A 11 11.91 -3.78 -4.75
N ASN A 12 12.37 -2.54 -4.96
CA ASN A 12 11.61 -1.36 -4.60
C ASN A 12 10.37 -1.22 -5.49
N SER A 13 9.34 -0.57 -4.95
CA SER A 13 8.06 -0.40 -5.64
C SER A 13 8.18 0.27 -7.02
N PRO A 14 8.95 1.37 -7.21
CA PRO A 14 9.09 2.00 -8.52
C PRO A 14 9.61 1.06 -9.61
N HIS A 15 10.67 0.29 -9.33
CA HIS A 15 11.26 -0.59 -10.33
C HIS A 15 10.28 -1.69 -10.76
N LEU A 16 9.60 -2.32 -9.79
CA LEU A 16 8.61 -3.36 -10.04
C LEU A 16 7.41 -2.83 -10.83
N VAL A 17 6.91 -1.63 -10.49
CA VAL A 17 5.85 -0.95 -11.28
C VAL A 17 6.30 -0.74 -12.72
N GLY A 18 7.54 -0.26 -12.93
CA GLY A 18 8.10 -0.10 -14.26
C GLY A 18 8.15 -1.42 -15.05
N LEU A 19 8.53 -2.53 -14.40
CA LEU A 19 8.53 -3.85 -15.04
C LEU A 19 7.13 -4.31 -15.45
N ILE A 20 6.14 -4.13 -14.58
CA ILE A 20 4.74 -4.47 -14.85
C ILE A 20 4.21 -3.69 -16.05
N LEU A 21 4.36 -2.36 -16.05
CA LEU A 21 3.82 -1.50 -17.10
C LEU A 21 4.52 -1.73 -18.46
N ARG A 22 5.84 -1.98 -18.45
CA ARG A 22 6.58 -2.31 -19.68
C ARG A 22 6.19 -3.69 -20.22
N GLY A 23 5.99 -4.68 -19.35
CA GLY A 23 5.49 -6.00 -19.75
C GLY A 23 4.10 -5.91 -20.40
N ALA A 24 3.20 -5.15 -19.77
CA ALA A 24 1.87 -4.88 -20.33
C ALA A 24 1.93 -4.18 -21.70
N ARG A 25 2.85 -3.21 -21.86
CA ARG A 25 3.06 -2.50 -23.13
C ARG A 25 3.47 -3.43 -24.28
N SER A 26 4.25 -4.46 -23.97
CA SER A 26 4.72 -5.47 -24.94
C SER A 26 3.70 -6.58 -25.21
N GLY A 27 2.49 -6.53 -24.63
CA GLY A 27 1.45 -7.55 -24.79
C GLY A 27 1.64 -8.80 -23.93
N GLU A 28 2.61 -8.78 -23.03
CA GLU A 28 3.01 -9.88 -22.16
C GLU A 28 2.78 -9.46 -20.70
N GLY A 29 1.56 -9.05 -20.37
CA GLY A 29 1.19 -8.63 -19.02
C GLY A 29 0.70 -9.81 -18.19
N SER A 30 1.56 -10.33 -17.31
CA SER A 30 1.20 -11.27 -16.23
C SER A 30 2.22 -11.16 -15.09
N VAL A 31 1.89 -11.68 -13.91
CA VAL A 31 2.84 -11.76 -12.80
C VAL A 31 4.03 -12.66 -13.16
N ASP A 32 3.78 -13.83 -13.76
CA ASP A 32 4.84 -14.75 -14.14
C ASP A 32 5.82 -14.16 -15.17
N SER A 33 5.30 -13.41 -16.16
CA SER A 33 6.18 -12.72 -17.12
C SER A 33 6.94 -11.54 -16.48
N GLY A 34 6.35 -10.88 -15.48
CA GLY A 34 7.04 -9.86 -14.67
C GLY A 34 8.19 -10.46 -13.85
N MET A 35 7.94 -11.59 -13.19
CA MET A 35 8.94 -12.35 -12.44
C MET A 35 10.07 -12.86 -13.34
N ALA A 36 9.75 -13.44 -14.50
CA ALA A 36 10.77 -13.90 -15.45
C ALA A 36 11.70 -12.76 -15.91
N ARG A 37 11.17 -11.54 -16.06
CA ARG A 37 11.99 -10.35 -16.39
C ARG A 37 12.86 -9.89 -15.23
N LEU A 38 12.35 -9.97 -14.00
CA LEU A 38 13.13 -9.69 -12.81
C LEU A 38 14.27 -10.71 -12.64
N ASP A 39 13.97 -12.01 -12.81
CA ASP A 39 14.96 -13.10 -12.78
C ASP A 39 16.07 -12.82 -13.80
N ALA A 40 15.71 -12.49 -15.05
CA ALA A 40 16.68 -12.12 -16.09
C ALA A 40 17.47 -10.83 -15.81
N LEU A 41 16.96 -9.90 -15.00
CA LEU A 41 17.69 -8.70 -14.57
C LEU A 41 18.68 -9.01 -13.45
N LEU A 42 18.27 -9.85 -12.50
CA LEU A 42 19.10 -10.29 -11.39
C LEU A 42 20.29 -11.13 -11.88
N GLU A 43 20.05 -12.09 -12.78
CA GLU A 43 21.09 -12.89 -13.43
C GLU A 43 22.13 -12.03 -14.15
N ARG A 44 21.67 -11.02 -14.92
CA ARG A 44 22.57 -10.10 -15.62
C ARG A 44 23.40 -9.21 -14.69
N SER A 45 22.93 -9.01 -13.46
CA SER A 45 23.58 -8.15 -12.48
C SER A 45 24.48 -8.95 -11.52
N ASP A 46 24.60 -10.27 -11.71
CA ASP A 46 25.24 -11.22 -10.75
C ASP A 46 24.71 -11.05 -9.32
N GLN A 47 23.42 -10.67 -9.21
CA GLN A 47 22.77 -10.39 -7.94
C GLN A 47 21.73 -11.47 -7.67
N SER A 48 21.72 -12.02 -6.45
CA SER A 48 20.63 -12.86 -5.98
C SER A 48 19.56 -12.00 -5.32
N ALA A 49 18.29 -12.32 -5.54
CA ALA A 49 17.21 -11.70 -4.78
C ALA A 49 17.39 -12.04 -3.29
N SER A 50 17.37 -11.03 -2.43
CA SER A 50 17.45 -11.22 -0.98
C SER A 50 16.15 -11.77 -0.37
N LEU A 51 15.05 -11.79 -1.13
CA LEU A 51 13.74 -12.24 -0.67
C LEU A 51 13.36 -13.60 -1.26
N PRO A 52 12.60 -14.42 -0.53
CA PRO A 52 11.98 -15.62 -1.08
C PRO A 52 11.14 -15.30 -2.32
N ARG A 53 11.15 -16.22 -3.29
CA ARG A 53 10.44 -16.06 -4.56
C ARG A 53 8.93 -15.83 -4.37
N GLU A 54 8.35 -16.44 -3.34
CA GLU A 54 6.93 -16.28 -3.03
C GLU A 54 6.60 -14.86 -2.55
N GLU A 55 7.42 -14.28 -1.68
CA GLU A 55 7.25 -12.89 -1.25
C GLU A 55 7.36 -11.90 -2.41
N ILE A 56 8.25 -12.19 -3.38
CA ILE A 56 8.38 -11.38 -4.60
C ILE A 56 7.11 -11.49 -5.45
N ARG A 57 6.55 -12.71 -5.59
CA ARG A 57 5.28 -12.93 -6.29
C ARG A 57 4.15 -12.14 -5.64
N GLU A 58 3.99 -12.24 -4.32
CA GLU A 58 2.96 -11.50 -3.57
C GLU A 58 3.10 -9.98 -3.78
N ARG A 59 4.33 -9.46 -3.81
CA ARG A 59 4.58 -8.05 -4.14
C ARG A 59 4.12 -7.69 -5.55
N PHE A 60 4.41 -8.52 -6.55
CA PHE A 60 3.92 -8.31 -7.92
C PHE A 60 2.40 -8.32 -7.97
N GLU A 61 1.75 -9.30 -7.35
CA GLU A 61 0.30 -9.42 -7.31
C GLU A 61 -0.36 -8.20 -6.67
N ARG A 62 0.19 -7.74 -5.54
CA ARG A 62 -0.27 -6.52 -4.86
C ARG A 62 -0.11 -5.29 -5.75
N LEU A 63 1.02 -5.14 -6.42
CA LEU A 63 1.24 -4.02 -7.35
C LEU A 63 0.29 -4.07 -8.54
N VAL A 64 0.04 -5.25 -9.12
CA VAL A 64 -0.97 -5.42 -10.19
C VAL A 64 -2.35 -5.01 -9.69
N LEU A 65 -2.75 -5.43 -8.49
CA LEU A 65 -4.01 -4.99 -7.88
C LEU A 65 -4.07 -3.46 -7.76
N HIS A 66 -3.03 -2.83 -7.20
CA HIS A 66 -2.98 -1.38 -7.02
C HIS A 66 -3.07 -0.62 -8.34
N LEU A 67 -2.31 -1.05 -9.36
CA LEU A 67 -2.31 -0.46 -10.70
C LEU A 67 -3.66 -0.64 -11.41
N SER A 68 -4.33 -1.77 -11.20
CA SER A 68 -5.69 -2.04 -11.70
C SER A 68 -6.71 -1.11 -11.02
N LYS A 69 -6.62 -0.93 -9.70
CA LYS A 69 -7.46 0.03 -8.96
C LYS A 69 -7.23 1.49 -9.36
N ALA A 70 -6.03 1.84 -9.79
CA ALA A 70 -5.70 3.15 -10.38
C ALA A 70 -6.10 3.28 -11.88
N LYS A 71 -6.62 2.22 -12.49
CA LYS A 71 -6.95 2.10 -13.93
C LYS A 71 -5.78 2.37 -14.87
N LEU A 72 -4.57 2.04 -14.43
CA LEU A 72 -3.37 2.08 -15.27
C LEU A 72 -3.21 0.79 -16.08
N ILE A 73 -3.79 -0.30 -15.58
CA ILE A 73 -3.91 -1.57 -16.28
C ILE A 73 -5.34 -2.10 -16.15
N GLU A 74 -5.72 -2.98 -17.06
CA GLU A 74 -6.98 -3.73 -17.01
C GLU A 74 -6.69 -5.23 -16.93
N GLY A 75 -7.45 -5.97 -16.14
CA GLY A 75 -7.27 -7.41 -15.94
C GLY A 75 -6.83 -7.79 -14.52
N SER A 76 -6.24 -8.98 -14.39
CA SER A 76 -5.82 -9.62 -13.14
C SER A 76 -4.33 -9.99 -13.16
N SER A 77 -3.82 -10.58 -12.07
CA SER A 77 -2.44 -11.08 -11.97
C SER A 77 -2.07 -12.09 -13.06
N GLU A 78 -3.02 -12.91 -13.50
CA GLU A 78 -2.81 -13.91 -14.56
C GLU A 78 -2.63 -13.26 -15.93
N ARG A 79 -3.40 -12.20 -16.20
CA ARG A 79 -3.36 -11.48 -17.47
C ARG A 79 -3.85 -10.05 -17.31
N TYR A 80 -3.00 -9.11 -17.69
CA TYR A 80 -3.33 -7.68 -17.70
C TYR A 80 -2.85 -6.97 -18.97
N THR A 81 -3.52 -5.89 -19.33
CA THR A 81 -3.19 -5.02 -20.47
C THR A 81 -3.02 -3.57 -20.01
N LEU A 82 -2.19 -2.82 -20.74
CA LEU A 82 -1.93 -1.42 -20.44
C LEU A 82 -3.07 -0.53 -20.97
N THR A 83 -3.62 0.34 -20.13
CA THR A 83 -4.60 1.35 -20.56
C THR A 83 -3.90 2.58 -21.17
N ASP A 84 -4.63 3.46 -21.85
CA ASP A 84 -4.07 4.73 -22.34
C ASP A 84 -3.54 5.60 -21.19
N ARG A 85 -4.22 5.56 -20.04
CA ARG A 85 -3.75 6.23 -18.83
C ARG A 85 -2.44 5.62 -18.32
N GLY A 86 -2.35 4.28 -18.28
CA GLY A 86 -1.11 3.58 -17.93
C GLY A 86 0.04 3.91 -18.86
N ARG A 87 -0.25 4.05 -20.16
CA ARG A 87 0.73 4.46 -21.17
C ARG A 87 1.25 5.87 -20.91
N ALA A 88 0.37 6.84 -20.68
CA ALA A 88 0.76 8.21 -20.35
C ALA A 88 1.57 8.29 -19.04
N ALA A 89 1.19 7.51 -18.02
CA ALA A 89 1.93 7.42 -16.77
C ALA A 89 3.34 6.86 -16.97
N LEU A 90 3.48 5.80 -17.77
CA LEU A 90 4.77 5.20 -18.12
C LEU A 90 5.63 6.13 -19.00
N GLU A 91 5.04 6.92 -19.88
CA GLU A 91 5.76 7.92 -20.67
C GLU A 91 6.31 9.05 -19.80
N LYS A 92 5.56 9.45 -18.77
CA LYS A 92 5.98 10.48 -17.80
C LYS A 92 7.10 9.98 -16.87
N SER A 93 7.06 8.70 -16.49
CA SER A 93 8.04 8.06 -15.60
C SER A 93 8.44 6.69 -16.15
N PRO A 94 9.37 6.64 -17.12
CA PRO A 94 9.79 5.40 -17.79
C PRO A 94 10.37 4.33 -16.88
N GLU A 95 10.99 4.75 -15.77
CA GLU A 95 11.55 3.90 -14.72
C GLU A 95 10.48 3.24 -13.84
N GLY A 96 9.26 3.81 -13.80
CA GLY A 96 8.19 3.48 -12.87
C GLY A 96 8.05 4.52 -11.76
N PHE A 97 7.15 4.28 -10.81
CA PHE A 97 6.82 5.23 -9.74
C PHE A 97 6.30 4.47 -8.51
N ALA A 98 6.30 5.13 -7.36
CA ALA A 98 5.90 4.49 -6.10
C ALA A 98 4.37 4.35 -6.00
N THR A 99 3.90 3.40 -5.21
CA THR A 99 2.46 3.27 -4.89
C THR A 99 1.87 4.51 -4.22
N ALA A 100 2.68 5.32 -3.52
CA ALA A 100 2.25 6.60 -2.97
C ALA A 100 1.85 7.60 -4.07
N ASP A 101 2.51 7.54 -5.23
CA ASP A 101 2.21 8.41 -6.37
C ASP A 101 0.85 8.09 -7.01
N LEU A 102 0.27 6.91 -6.73
CA LEU A 102 -1.06 6.53 -7.19
C LEU A 102 -2.19 7.29 -6.48
N MET A 103 -1.92 7.97 -5.36
CA MET A 103 -2.93 8.74 -4.62
C MET A 103 -3.53 9.90 -5.42
N VAL A 104 -2.87 10.30 -6.52
CA VAL A 104 -3.41 11.29 -7.48
C VAL A 104 -4.65 10.77 -8.22
N TYR A 105 -4.87 9.46 -8.27
CA TYR A 105 -6.02 8.83 -8.92
C TYR A 105 -7.16 8.66 -7.91
N PRO A 106 -8.31 9.35 -8.08
CA PRO A 106 -9.40 9.32 -7.10
C PRO A 106 -9.93 7.93 -6.76
N GLU A 107 -10.03 7.04 -7.75
CA GLU A 107 -10.48 5.65 -7.59
C GLU A 107 -9.53 4.83 -6.71
N TYR A 108 -8.23 5.06 -6.83
CA TYR A 108 -7.22 4.41 -5.99
C TYR A 108 -7.26 4.98 -4.57
N ALA A 109 -7.43 6.30 -4.42
CA ALA A 109 -7.58 6.92 -3.11
C ALA A 109 -8.84 6.41 -2.36
N VAL A 110 -9.94 6.13 -3.08
CA VAL A 110 -11.12 5.46 -2.51
C VAL A 110 -10.76 4.05 -2.06
N PHE A 111 -10.14 3.25 -2.94
CA PHE A 111 -9.73 1.88 -2.64
C PHE A 111 -8.87 1.79 -1.37
N VAL A 112 -7.83 2.63 -1.24
CA VAL A 112 -6.95 2.65 -0.05
C VAL A 112 -7.73 2.99 1.22
N ARG A 113 -8.67 3.94 1.15
CA ARG A 113 -9.52 4.27 2.31
C ARG A 113 -10.43 3.11 2.71
N GLU A 114 -11.02 2.40 1.74
CA GLU A 114 -11.88 1.25 1.99
C GLU A 114 -11.11 0.03 2.51
N GLU A 115 -9.91 -0.19 2.01
CA GLU A 115 -8.99 -1.23 2.48
C GLU A 115 -8.55 -0.95 3.93
N GLY A 116 -8.18 0.30 4.23
CA GLY A 116 -7.86 0.73 5.60
C GLY A 116 -9.04 0.58 6.56
N ARG A 117 -10.27 0.87 6.10
CA ARG A 117 -11.49 0.64 6.90
C ARG A 117 -11.76 -0.84 7.13
N SER A 118 -11.58 -1.69 6.12
CA SER A 118 -11.79 -3.14 6.23
C SER A 118 -10.84 -3.79 7.24
N HIS A 119 -9.57 -3.35 7.25
CA HIS A 119 -8.59 -3.76 8.24
C HIS A 119 -8.95 -3.25 9.64
N ALA A 120 -9.40 -2.00 9.77
CA ALA A 120 -9.91 -1.48 11.03
C ALA A 120 -11.13 -2.27 11.53
N THR A 121 -12.07 -2.67 10.67
CA THR A 121 -13.24 -3.49 11.09
C THR A 121 -12.90 -4.93 11.46
N SER A 122 -11.70 -5.41 11.08
CA SER A 122 -11.23 -6.76 11.45
C SER A 122 -10.35 -6.75 12.70
N ASP A 123 -10.03 -5.55 13.23
CA ASP A 123 -9.33 -5.40 14.48
C ASP A 123 -10.28 -5.78 15.64
N PRO A 124 -9.97 -6.81 16.46
CA PRO A 124 -10.79 -7.14 17.62
C PRO A 124 -10.93 -5.97 18.61
N HIS A 125 -10.04 -4.97 18.53
CA HIS A 125 -10.02 -3.75 19.34
C HIS A 125 -10.61 -2.53 18.62
N ALA A 126 -11.22 -2.70 17.44
CA ALA A 126 -11.87 -1.62 16.69
C ALA A 126 -12.90 -0.86 17.52
N SER A 127 -13.66 -1.59 18.35
CA SER A 127 -14.63 -1.00 19.27
C SER A 127 -13.99 -0.08 20.31
N ALA A 128 -12.82 -0.45 20.84
CA ALA A 128 -12.06 0.39 21.76
C ALA A 128 -11.52 1.64 21.06
N PHE A 129 -11.05 1.52 19.82
CA PHE A 129 -10.63 2.66 18.99
C PHE A 129 -11.78 3.65 18.76
N ASP A 130 -12.96 3.16 18.35
CA ASP A 130 -14.14 4.00 18.11
C ASP A 130 -14.59 4.71 19.40
N LEU A 131 -14.60 3.99 20.53
CA LEU A 131 -14.87 4.57 21.85
C LEU A 131 -13.88 5.70 22.21
N GLY A 132 -12.61 5.57 21.82
CA GLY A 132 -11.61 6.61 22.01
C GLY A 132 -11.88 7.87 21.19
N ALA A 133 -12.27 7.68 19.92
CA ALA A 133 -12.65 8.78 19.05
C ALA A 133 -13.91 9.51 19.55
N ASP A 134 -14.91 8.76 20.04
CA ASP A 134 -16.12 9.33 20.64
C ASP A 134 -15.83 10.06 21.95
N ALA A 135 -14.95 9.52 22.80
CA ALA A 135 -14.52 10.17 24.04
C ALA A 135 -13.94 11.57 23.77
N PHE A 136 -13.11 11.74 22.73
CA PHE A 136 -12.62 13.06 22.32
C PHE A 136 -13.76 14.00 21.94
N ARG A 137 -14.72 13.54 21.11
CA ARG A 137 -15.88 14.35 20.69
C ARG A 137 -16.75 14.76 21.88
N MET A 138 -16.78 13.94 22.92
CA MET A 138 -17.48 14.19 24.19
C MET A 138 -16.63 14.99 25.20
N ALA A 139 -15.44 15.47 24.81
CA ALA A 139 -14.49 16.20 25.67
C ALA A 139 -14.03 15.42 26.91
N ILE A 140 -14.05 14.09 26.86
CA ILE A 140 -13.47 13.20 27.88
C ILE A 140 -11.95 13.22 27.72
N ALA A 141 -11.22 13.36 28.83
CA ALA A 141 -9.76 13.43 28.79
C ALA A 141 -9.15 12.07 28.45
N GLN A 142 -7.99 12.08 27.78
CA GLN A 142 -7.29 10.84 27.44
C GLN A 142 -6.89 10.01 28.69
N SER A 143 -6.67 10.68 29.83
CA SER A 143 -6.39 10.03 31.12
C SER A 143 -7.58 9.28 31.71
N GLU A 144 -8.78 9.47 31.18
CA GLU A 144 -10.02 8.80 31.59
C GLU A 144 -10.30 7.54 30.75
N ASN A 145 -9.26 6.99 30.12
CA ASN A 145 -9.33 5.73 29.39
C ASN A 145 -9.87 4.61 30.31
N PRO A 146 -10.99 3.94 29.96
CA PRO A 146 -11.62 2.95 30.83
C PRO A 146 -10.89 1.59 30.84
N PHE A 147 -9.94 1.38 29.93
CA PHE A 147 -9.25 0.10 29.78
C PHE A 147 -7.96 0.02 30.63
N PRO A 148 -7.58 -1.17 31.11
CA PRO A 148 -6.33 -1.37 31.86
C PRO A 148 -5.10 -0.93 31.04
N PRO A 149 -4.13 -0.20 31.61
CA PRO A 149 -2.96 0.33 30.88
C PRO A 149 -2.18 -0.68 30.04
N ASP A 150 -2.13 -1.94 30.47
CA ASP A 150 -1.38 -3.02 29.81
C ASP A 150 -2.21 -3.80 28.77
N SER A 151 -3.40 -3.31 28.41
CA SER A 151 -4.29 -3.97 27.44
C SER A 151 -4.18 -3.39 26.05
N ALA A 152 -4.38 -4.23 25.03
CA ALA A 152 -4.46 -3.79 23.64
C ALA A 152 -5.63 -2.80 23.42
N ASP A 153 -6.74 -2.96 24.15
CA ASP A 153 -7.86 -2.01 24.13
C ASP A 153 -7.47 -0.62 24.65
N HIS A 154 -6.61 -0.54 25.67
CA HIS A 154 -6.11 0.74 26.17
C HIS A 154 -5.32 1.49 25.09
N VAL A 155 -4.45 0.78 24.37
CA VAL A 155 -3.68 1.34 23.25
C VAL A 155 -4.61 1.75 22.10
N ALA A 156 -5.55 0.88 21.72
CA ALA A 156 -6.51 1.14 20.65
C ALA A 156 -7.37 2.39 20.96
N TRP A 157 -7.91 2.50 22.17
CA TRP A 157 -8.68 3.66 22.62
C TRP A 157 -7.85 4.95 22.61
N ALA A 158 -6.60 4.91 23.12
CA ALA A 158 -5.71 6.08 23.13
C ALA A 158 -5.37 6.55 21.71
N ASN A 159 -5.21 5.62 20.78
CA ASN A 159 -5.00 5.89 19.36
C ASN A 159 -6.25 6.51 18.71
N GLY A 160 -7.44 6.00 19.02
CA GLY A 160 -8.71 6.56 18.56
C GLY A 160 -8.91 8.01 18.98
N TRP A 161 -8.67 8.30 20.27
CA TRP A 161 -8.73 9.65 20.84
C TRP A 161 -7.74 10.60 20.13
N SER A 162 -6.49 10.16 19.97
CA SER A 162 -5.43 10.96 19.33
C SER A 162 -5.70 11.22 17.85
N SER A 163 -6.25 10.23 17.14
CA SER A 163 -6.66 10.35 15.75
C SER A 163 -7.76 11.39 15.58
N ALA A 164 -8.78 11.36 16.45
CA ALA A 164 -9.86 12.35 16.44
C ALA A 164 -9.37 13.78 16.72
N LEU A 165 -8.45 13.95 17.68
CA LEU A 165 -7.79 15.24 17.93
C LEU A 165 -6.99 15.72 16.71
N GLY A 166 -6.26 14.83 16.04
CA GLY A 166 -5.50 15.14 14.83
C GLY A 166 -6.40 15.65 13.70
N ASN A 167 -7.50 14.95 13.44
CA ASN A 167 -8.48 15.32 12.42
C ASN A 167 -9.14 16.69 12.72
N ALA A 168 -9.56 16.93 13.97
CA ALA A 168 -10.18 18.20 14.35
C ALA A 168 -9.22 19.41 14.18
N ARG A 169 -7.91 19.20 14.43
CA ARG A 169 -6.88 20.23 14.20
C ARG A 169 -6.67 20.52 12.72
N GLU A 170 -6.75 19.52 11.87
CA GLU A 170 -6.62 19.67 10.41
C GLU A 170 -7.85 20.37 9.82
N GLU A 171 -9.05 20.05 10.28
CA GLU A 171 -10.28 20.74 9.88
C GLU A 171 -10.28 22.21 10.27
N SER A 172 -9.71 22.56 11.43
CA SER A 172 -9.57 23.95 11.89
C SER A 172 -8.54 24.77 11.10
N ARG A 173 -7.71 24.13 10.27
CA ARG A 173 -6.68 24.78 9.44
C ARG A 173 -7.13 25.03 8.00
N ARG A 174 -8.25 24.47 7.59
CA ARG A 174 -8.85 24.63 6.26
C ARG A 174 -9.85 25.77 6.26
#